data_AF-A0AAE8X0X8-F1
#
_entry.id   AF-A0AAE8X0X8-F1
#
_cell.length_a   1.000
_cell.length_b   1.000
_cell.length_c   1.000
_cell.angle_alpha   90.00
_cell.angle_beta   90.00
_cell.angle_gamma   90.00
#
_symmetry.space_group_name_H-M   'P 1'
#
loop_
_entity.id
_entity.type
_entity.pdbx_description
1 polymer ?
#
loop_
_entity_poly.entity_id
_entity_poly.type
_entity_poly.pdbx_seq_one_letter_code
_entity_poly.pdbx_strand_id
1 'polypeptide(L)'
;MQASDYLKMKFQSDRQLTIYGQQGVAGTWRALKGIGSDIYSGIERVSWYSSCLIPSYHDVCDELLSEEKRMYLSILSLYRYRDVIAHMLYLYFERVISDSENGNEHNRVRKIDSKVTGLVNNIPTSKAARLAIAWGLAKSLSESGLLSEIVVERLARRVPNVVMALQLIGTEQKCALAARRLKTLDPKYYATLYAAQLEMLYYFFEPFLSELIKKVQLGFYKDFDAIYKDLKSTEHV
;
A
#
# COMPACT_ATOMS: atom_id res chain seq x y z
N MET A 1 3.28 10.95 -15.84
CA MET A 1 1.92 10.59 -15.33
C MET A 1 2.06 10.20 -13.88
N GLN A 2 1.11 10.55 -13.02
CA GLN A 2 1.23 10.28 -11.58
C GLN A 2 0.96 8.79 -11.30
N ALA A 3 1.56 8.23 -10.26
CA ALA A 3 1.36 6.83 -9.88
C ALA A 3 -0.13 6.49 -9.65
N SER A 4 -0.89 7.45 -9.11
CA SER A 4 -2.34 7.30 -8.92
C SER A 4 -3.12 7.23 -10.24
N ASP A 5 -2.65 7.89 -11.30
CA ASP A 5 -3.33 7.88 -12.60
C ASP A 5 -3.19 6.52 -13.28
N TYR A 6 -2.00 5.91 -13.21
CA TYR A 6 -1.75 4.55 -13.71
C TYR A 6 -2.66 3.53 -13.04
N LEU A 7 -2.79 3.65 -11.72
CA LEU A 7 -3.64 2.76 -10.93
C LEU A 7 -5.12 2.93 -11.36
N LYS A 8 -5.63 4.16 -11.48
CA LYS A 8 -6.99 4.41 -11.98
C LYS A 8 -7.20 3.87 -13.39
N MET A 9 -6.29 4.16 -14.31
CA MET A 9 -6.39 3.74 -15.71
C MET A 9 -6.45 2.22 -15.83
N LYS A 10 -5.62 1.49 -15.08
CA LYS A 10 -5.62 0.02 -15.11
C LYS A 10 -6.93 -0.54 -14.57
N PHE A 11 -7.41 -0.06 -13.41
CA PHE A 11 -8.67 -0.54 -12.84
C PHE A 11 -9.91 -0.12 -13.65
N GLN A 12 -9.87 1.02 -14.35
CA GLN A 12 -10.93 1.42 -15.30
C GLN A 12 -10.98 0.48 -16.52
N SER A 13 -9.83 0.15 -17.10
CA SER A 13 -9.74 -0.79 -18.23
C SER A 13 -10.23 -2.18 -17.84
N ASP A 14 -9.82 -2.69 -16.69
CA ASP A 14 -10.18 -4.04 -16.24
C ASP A 14 -11.66 -4.15 -15.84
N ARG A 15 -12.32 -3.04 -15.46
CA ARG A 15 -13.79 -2.99 -15.26
C ARG A 15 -14.58 -3.28 -16.56
N GLN A 16 -14.02 -3.00 -17.73
CA GLN A 16 -14.67 -3.16 -19.03
C GLN A 16 -14.41 -4.52 -19.68
N LEU A 17 -13.60 -5.39 -19.05
CA LEU A 17 -13.23 -6.69 -19.60
C LEU A 17 -13.77 -7.80 -18.71
N THR A 18 -15.00 -8.22 -19.02
CA THR A 18 -15.53 -9.52 -18.62
C THR A 18 -15.93 -10.25 -19.89
N ILE A 19 -15.70 -11.56 -19.89
CA ILE A 19 -15.95 -12.54 -20.97
C ILE A 19 -14.77 -12.75 -21.93
N TYR A 20 -13.82 -13.58 -21.49
CA TYR A 20 -13.26 -14.66 -22.32
C TYR A 20 -12.87 -15.79 -21.38
N GLY A 21 -13.81 -16.67 -21.09
CA GLY A 21 -13.50 -18.00 -20.59
C GLY A 21 -13.72 -18.97 -21.74
N GLN A 22 -12.72 -19.76 -22.09
CA GLN A 22 -12.96 -21.14 -22.49
C GLN A 22 -11.68 -21.98 -22.48
N GLN A 23 -11.82 -23.12 -21.80
CA GLN A 23 -11.00 -24.34 -21.88
C GLN A 23 -9.65 -24.38 -21.15
N GLY A 24 -9.61 -25.16 -20.06
CA GLY A 24 -8.35 -25.81 -19.66
C GLY A 24 -8.22 -26.12 -18.17
N VAL A 25 -9.07 -27.00 -17.62
CA VAL A 25 -8.98 -27.39 -16.18
C VAL A 25 -8.19 -28.71 -15.97
N ALA A 26 -8.01 -29.55 -17.00
CA ALA A 26 -7.32 -30.84 -16.83
C ALA A 26 -5.83 -30.85 -17.23
N GLY A 27 -5.37 -29.90 -18.04
CA GLY A 27 -3.96 -29.81 -18.50
C GLY A 27 -3.05 -28.93 -17.63
N THR A 28 -3.60 -28.32 -16.59
CA THR A 28 -3.05 -27.12 -15.92
C THR A 28 -1.84 -27.40 -15.02
N TRP A 29 -1.74 -28.60 -14.43
CA TRP A 29 -0.67 -28.95 -13.48
C TRP A 29 0.74 -29.04 -14.10
N ARG A 30 0.88 -29.39 -15.38
CA ARG A 30 2.19 -29.39 -16.06
C ARG A 30 2.59 -28.01 -16.59
N ALA A 31 1.60 -27.16 -16.92
CA ALA A 31 1.83 -25.78 -17.35
C ALA A 31 2.21 -24.85 -16.17
N LEU A 32 1.89 -25.24 -14.93
CA LEU A 32 2.15 -24.47 -13.70
C LEU A 32 3.63 -24.28 -13.33
N LYS A 33 4.57 -25.04 -13.90
CA LYS A 33 6.01 -24.92 -13.60
C LYS A 33 6.65 -23.59 -14.03
N GLY A 34 5.97 -22.77 -14.83
CA GLY A 34 6.44 -21.46 -15.30
C GLY A 34 5.48 -20.29 -15.02
N ILE A 35 4.53 -20.45 -14.12
CA ILE A 35 3.41 -19.51 -13.95
C ILE A 35 3.74 -18.38 -12.95
N GLY A 36 3.40 -17.14 -13.32
CA GLY A 36 3.63 -15.94 -12.51
C GLY A 36 2.92 -15.95 -11.15
N SER A 37 3.55 -15.32 -10.15
CA SER A 37 3.13 -15.35 -8.74
C SER A 37 1.67 -14.92 -8.47
N ASP A 38 1.08 -14.10 -9.35
CA ASP A 38 -0.34 -13.70 -9.24
C ASP A 38 -1.29 -14.87 -9.51
N ILE A 39 -1.04 -15.71 -10.51
CA ILE A 39 -1.91 -16.85 -10.84
C ILE A 39 -1.85 -17.89 -9.72
N TYR A 40 -0.66 -18.14 -9.16
CA TYR A 40 -0.51 -19.02 -8.00
C TYR A 40 -1.32 -18.53 -6.80
N SER A 41 -1.19 -17.23 -6.47
CA SER A 41 -1.96 -16.60 -5.38
C SER A 41 -3.47 -16.67 -5.66
N GLY A 42 -3.88 -16.62 -6.93
CA GLY A 42 -5.27 -16.77 -7.34
C GLY A 42 -5.80 -18.18 -7.14
N ILE A 43 -5.03 -19.20 -7.49
CA ILE A 43 -5.38 -20.61 -7.26
C ILE A 43 -5.47 -20.89 -5.75
N GLU A 44 -4.50 -20.42 -4.97
CA GLU A 44 -4.51 -20.51 -3.52
C GLU A 44 -5.79 -19.90 -2.94
N ARG A 45 -6.13 -18.67 -3.34
CA ARG A 45 -7.34 -18.02 -2.86
C ARG A 45 -8.63 -18.71 -3.29
N VAL A 46 -8.72 -19.20 -4.53
CA VAL A 46 -9.88 -19.99 -4.99
C VAL A 46 -10.06 -21.25 -4.14
N SER A 47 -8.96 -21.91 -3.75
CA SER A 47 -9.02 -23.09 -2.90
C SER A 47 -9.64 -22.79 -1.53
N TRP A 48 -9.42 -21.58 -0.99
CA TRP A 48 -9.97 -21.19 0.31
C TRP A 48 -11.48 -20.95 0.28
N TYR A 49 -12.10 -20.62 -0.87
CA TYR A 49 -13.57 -20.53 -0.95
C TYR A 49 -14.29 -21.86 -0.73
N SER A 50 -13.58 -23.00 -0.84
CA SER A 50 -14.15 -24.28 -0.42
C SER A 50 -14.54 -24.29 1.07
N SER A 51 -13.92 -23.45 1.91
CA SER A 51 -14.30 -23.25 3.31
C SER A 51 -15.75 -22.80 3.48
N CYS A 52 -16.28 -22.01 2.54
CA CYS A 52 -17.66 -21.54 2.57
C CYS A 52 -18.71 -22.66 2.38
N LEU A 53 -18.29 -23.82 1.88
CA LEU A 53 -19.17 -24.98 1.70
C LEU A 53 -19.26 -25.86 2.96
N ILE A 54 -18.33 -25.69 3.90
CA ILE A 54 -18.20 -26.53 5.09
C ILE A 54 -18.51 -25.68 6.34
N PRO A 55 -19.56 -26.01 7.12
CA PRO A 55 -19.99 -25.19 8.26
C PRO A 55 -18.91 -24.96 9.34
N SER A 56 -17.94 -25.87 9.47
CA SER A 56 -16.87 -25.77 10.47
C SER A 56 -15.81 -24.72 10.14
N TYR A 57 -15.78 -24.18 8.93
CA TYR A 57 -14.81 -23.16 8.48
C TYR A 57 -15.49 -21.83 8.14
N HIS A 58 -16.61 -21.53 8.82
CA HIS A 58 -17.39 -20.32 8.56
C HIS A 58 -16.61 -19.04 8.84
N ASP A 59 -15.73 -19.06 9.85
CA ASP A 59 -14.83 -17.96 10.20
C ASP A 59 -13.88 -17.59 9.04
N VAL A 60 -13.32 -18.59 8.35
CA VAL A 60 -12.46 -18.38 7.18
C VAL A 60 -13.27 -17.80 6.02
N CYS A 61 -14.49 -18.28 5.81
CA CYS A 61 -15.38 -17.76 4.77
C CYS A 61 -15.79 -16.31 5.03
N ASP A 62 -16.14 -15.97 6.27
CA ASP A 62 -16.50 -14.61 6.67
C ASP A 62 -15.32 -13.65 6.49
N GLU A 63 -14.10 -14.09 6.79
CA GLU A 63 -12.90 -13.31 6.54
C GLU A 63 -12.71 -13.03 5.04
N LEU A 64 -12.86 -14.03 4.17
CA LEU A 64 -12.77 -13.88 2.72
C LEU A 64 -13.80 -12.89 2.17
N LEU A 65 -15.07 -13.00 2.58
CA LEU A 65 -16.13 -12.08 2.17
C LEU A 65 -15.87 -10.65 2.70
N SER A 66 -15.32 -10.53 3.91
CA SER A 66 -14.91 -9.24 4.45
C SER A 66 -13.78 -8.61 3.62
N GLU A 67 -12.85 -9.42 3.12
CA GLU A 67 -11.75 -8.98 2.26
C GLU A 67 -12.23 -8.51 0.89
N GLU A 68 -13.18 -9.22 0.28
CA GLU A 68 -13.84 -8.80 -0.96
C GLU A 68 -14.51 -7.43 -0.81
N LYS A 69 -15.28 -7.25 0.26
CA LYS A 69 -15.95 -5.98 0.55
C LYS A 69 -14.95 -4.85 0.73
N ARG A 70 -13.85 -5.09 1.45
CA ARG A 70 -12.80 -4.08 1.68
C ARG A 70 -12.06 -3.75 0.40
N MET A 71 -11.71 -4.73 -0.42
CA MET A 71 -11.12 -4.48 -1.74
C MET A 71 -12.05 -3.63 -2.59
N TYR A 72 -13.35 -3.95 -2.63
CA TYR A 72 -14.33 -3.18 -3.39
C TYR A 72 -14.39 -1.72 -2.93
N LEU A 73 -14.45 -1.47 -1.61
CA LEU A 73 -14.42 -0.11 -1.06
C LEU A 73 -13.12 0.62 -1.37
N SER A 74 -11.98 -0.08 -1.34
CA SER A 74 -10.67 0.45 -1.73
C SER A 74 -10.58 0.79 -3.22
N ILE A 75 -11.26 0.05 -4.10
CA ILE A 75 -11.34 0.42 -5.51
C ILE A 75 -12.24 1.66 -5.68
N LEU A 76 -13.35 1.75 -4.94
CA LEU A 76 -14.22 2.93 -5.01
C LEU A 76 -13.54 4.20 -4.51
N SER A 77 -12.73 4.09 -3.45
CA SER A 77 -11.98 5.22 -2.91
C SER A 77 -10.95 5.78 -3.90
N LEU A 78 -10.51 4.99 -4.90
CA LEU A 78 -9.70 5.50 -6.00
C LEU A 78 -10.36 6.66 -6.75
N TYR A 79 -11.67 6.58 -6.96
CA TYR A 79 -12.42 7.62 -7.65
C TYR A 79 -12.83 8.76 -6.72
N ARG A 80 -12.87 8.50 -5.41
CA ARG A 80 -13.18 9.50 -4.38
C ARG A 80 -12.04 10.51 -4.21
N TYR A 81 -10.79 10.04 -4.21
CA TYR A 81 -9.62 10.89 -4.03
C TYR A 81 -8.98 11.25 -5.37
N ARG A 82 -8.59 12.53 -5.54
CA ARG A 82 -7.94 12.99 -6.78
C ARG A 82 -6.58 12.30 -6.98
N ASP A 83 -5.79 12.19 -5.92
CA ASP A 83 -4.52 11.48 -5.86
C ASP A 83 -4.47 10.61 -4.61
N VAL A 84 -4.67 9.30 -4.79
CA VAL A 84 -4.86 8.36 -3.69
C VAL A 84 -3.53 8.06 -3.00
N ILE A 85 -2.45 7.97 -3.79
CA ILE A 85 -1.12 7.67 -3.27
C ILE A 85 -0.62 8.86 -2.46
N ALA A 86 -0.79 10.09 -2.96
CA ALA A 86 -0.51 11.28 -2.16
C ALA A 86 -1.35 11.30 -0.88
N HIS A 87 -2.63 10.95 -0.95
CA HIS A 87 -3.46 10.96 0.26
C HIS A 87 -3.00 9.91 1.31
N MET A 88 -2.63 8.71 0.88
CA MET A 88 -2.09 7.68 1.79
C MET A 88 -0.76 8.10 2.42
N LEU A 89 0.13 8.73 1.65
CA LEU A 89 1.38 9.29 2.15
C LEU A 89 1.15 10.47 3.11
N TYR A 90 0.16 11.32 2.81
CA TYR A 90 -0.22 12.43 3.68
C TYR A 90 -0.67 11.91 5.04
N LEU A 91 -1.55 10.91 5.08
CA LEU A 91 -2.02 10.28 6.33
C LEU A 91 -0.85 9.68 7.13
N TYR A 92 0.18 9.18 6.45
CA TYR A 92 1.39 8.68 7.10
C TYR A 92 2.19 9.82 7.74
N PHE A 93 2.53 10.86 6.97
CA PHE A 93 3.34 11.97 7.47
C PHE A 93 2.63 12.80 8.53
N GLU A 94 1.34 13.08 8.35
CA GLU A 94 0.51 13.75 9.35
C GLU A 94 0.60 13.02 10.69
N ARG A 95 0.53 11.70 10.66
CA ARG A 95 0.66 10.89 11.87
C ARG A 95 2.07 10.94 12.46
N VAL A 96 3.11 10.74 11.66
CA VAL A 96 4.51 10.76 12.15
C VAL A 96 4.83 12.12 12.80
N ILE A 97 4.34 13.21 12.22
CA ILE A 97 4.47 14.56 12.76
C ILE A 97 3.67 14.72 14.07
N SER A 98 2.45 14.19 14.13
CA SER A 98 1.59 14.29 15.31
C SER A 98 2.08 13.44 16.49
N ASP A 99 2.68 12.26 16.23
CA ASP A 99 3.23 11.38 17.28
C ASP A 99 4.52 11.96 17.90
N SER A 100 5.26 12.79 17.14
CA SER A 100 6.44 13.53 17.64
C SER A 100 6.09 14.58 18.71
N GLU A 101 4.90 15.18 18.62
CA GLU A 101 4.41 16.19 19.56
C GLU A 101 3.88 15.59 20.86
N ASN A 102 3.09 14.50 20.77
CA ASN A 102 2.36 13.93 21.90
C ASN A 102 3.23 13.15 22.91
N GLY A 103 4.55 13.08 22.72
CA GLY A 103 5.46 12.47 23.69
C GLY A 103 5.26 10.97 23.94
N ASN A 104 4.51 10.28 23.09
CA ASN A 104 4.19 8.86 23.25
C ASN A 104 5.39 7.96 22.89
N GLU A 105 6.22 7.75 23.92
CA GLU A 105 7.10 6.63 24.34
C GLU A 105 7.72 5.58 23.39
N HIS A 106 7.44 5.52 22.08
CA HIS A 106 8.07 4.53 21.19
C HIS A 106 8.81 5.09 19.98
N ASN A 107 8.92 6.41 19.84
CA ASN A 107 9.75 6.99 18.78
C ASN A 107 11.12 7.45 19.31
N ARG A 108 12.16 6.70 18.93
CA ARG A 108 13.59 6.95 19.20
C ARG A 108 14.15 8.19 18.50
N VAL A 109 13.31 9.03 17.88
CA VAL A 109 13.74 10.32 17.31
C VAL A 109 14.09 11.35 18.39
N ARG A 110 13.78 11.08 19.68
CA ARG A 110 13.89 12.08 20.76
C ARG A 110 14.87 11.77 21.91
N LYS A 111 15.82 10.85 21.75
CA LYS A 111 16.88 10.65 22.75
C LYS A 111 18.26 10.50 22.11
N ILE A 112 18.76 11.59 21.53
CA ILE A 112 20.20 11.84 21.54
C ILE A 112 20.41 13.06 22.43
N ASP A 113 20.76 12.72 23.66
CA ASP A 113 21.49 13.47 24.67
C ASP A 113 21.35 15.01 24.71
N SER A 114 20.83 15.47 25.84
CA SER A 114 20.51 16.85 26.20
C SER A 114 21.75 17.73 26.44
N LYS A 115 22.71 17.74 25.51
CA LYS A 115 23.89 18.61 25.53
C LYS A 115 24.26 19.29 24.22
N VAL A 116 23.40 19.22 23.20
CA VAL A 116 23.55 20.04 21.98
C VAL A 116 22.32 20.92 21.81
N THR A 117 22.21 21.92 22.67
CA THR A 117 21.46 23.15 22.41
C THR A 117 22.04 23.82 21.17
N GLY A 118 21.30 23.78 20.06
CA GLY A 118 21.66 24.59 18.88
C GLY A 118 20.93 24.30 17.58
N LEU A 119 20.30 23.14 17.38
CA LEU A 119 19.80 22.76 16.04
C LEU A 119 18.52 21.90 16.05
N VAL A 120 17.53 22.21 16.89
CA VAL A 120 16.23 21.50 16.92
C VAL A 120 15.08 22.50 16.85
N ASN A 121 15.02 23.33 15.80
CA ASN A 121 14.09 24.47 15.75
C ASN A 121 13.18 24.56 14.51
N ASN A 122 13.15 23.58 13.60
CA ASN A 122 12.44 23.79 12.32
C ASN A 122 11.22 22.89 12.08
N ILE A 123 10.56 22.38 13.12
CA ILE A 123 9.17 21.94 12.97
C ILE A 123 8.27 23.08 13.48
N PRO A 124 7.57 23.80 12.59
CA PRO A 124 6.70 24.88 13.02
C PRO A 124 5.63 24.36 14.00
N THR A 125 5.41 25.11 15.07
CA THR A 125 4.51 24.75 16.18
C THR A 125 3.04 24.80 15.79
N SER A 126 2.68 25.48 14.69
CA SER A 126 1.29 25.58 14.25
C SER A 126 0.84 24.34 13.46
N LYS A 127 -0.34 23.81 13.83
CA LYS A 127 -0.98 22.66 13.17
C LYS A 127 -1.08 22.84 11.65
N ALA A 128 -1.43 24.05 11.19
CA ALA A 128 -1.56 24.36 9.76
C ALA A 128 -0.24 24.19 8.98
N ALA A 129 0.89 24.65 9.54
CA ALA A 129 2.18 24.52 8.87
C ALA A 129 2.63 23.05 8.76
N ARG A 130 2.33 22.24 9.78
CA ARG A 130 2.63 20.80 9.77
C ARG A 130 1.82 20.03 8.74
N LEU A 131 0.53 20.35 8.62
CA LEU A 131 -0.33 19.75 7.59
C LEU A 131 0.15 20.14 6.19
N ALA A 132 0.57 21.39 5.99
CA ALA A 132 1.13 21.85 4.73
C ALA A 132 2.42 21.11 4.37
N ILE A 133 3.32 20.89 5.34
CA ILE A 133 4.55 20.10 5.15
C ILE A 133 4.20 18.64 4.82
N ALA A 134 3.31 18.01 5.59
CA ALA A 134 2.88 16.63 5.35
C ALA A 134 2.33 16.45 3.93
N TRP A 135 1.49 17.39 3.50
CA TRP A 135 0.88 17.37 2.18
C TRP A 135 1.89 17.63 1.06
N GLY A 136 2.81 18.58 1.24
CA GLY A 136 3.88 18.86 0.26
C GLY A 136 4.80 17.66 0.05
N LEU A 137 5.21 16.99 1.12
CA LEU A 137 6.02 15.76 1.05
C LEU A 137 5.27 14.63 0.37
N ALA A 138 4.02 14.43 0.78
CA ALA A 138 3.18 13.40 0.19
C ALA A 138 2.99 13.61 -1.31
N LYS A 139 2.78 14.86 -1.74
CA LYS A 139 2.59 15.21 -3.15
C LYS A 139 3.87 15.01 -3.95
N SER A 140 5.00 15.54 -3.46
CA SER A 140 6.32 15.35 -4.11
C SER A 140 6.64 13.87 -4.30
N LEU A 141 6.48 13.07 -3.24
CA LEU A 141 6.76 11.64 -3.30
C LEU A 141 5.82 10.89 -4.24
N SER A 142 4.52 11.18 -4.20
CA SER A 142 3.54 10.55 -5.09
C SER A 142 3.82 10.78 -6.58
N GLU A 143 4.54 11.86 -6.89
CA GLU A 143 4.95 12.24 -8.24
C GLU A 143 6.36 11.74 -8.60
N SER A 144 7.07 11.12 -7.65
CA SER A 144 8.41 10.57 -7.88
C SER A 144 8.41 9.42 -8.90
N GLY A 145 9.47 9.37 -9.70
CA GLY A 145 9.69 8.31 -10.70
C GLY A 145 9.66 6.92 -10.06
N LEU A 146 10.34 6.74 -8.93
CA LEU A 146 10.44 5.47 -8.21
C LEU A 146 9.08 4.91 -7.80
N LEU A 147 8.19 5.75 -7.23
CA LEU A 147 6.85 5.29 -6.87
C LEU A 147 6.01 4.95 -8.09
N SER A 148 6.14 5.73 -9.17
CA SER A 148 5.45 5.44 -10.42
C SER A 148 5.91 4.11 -11.04
N GLU A 149 7.22 3.84 -11.04
CA GLU A 149 7.80 2.60 -11.55
C GLU A 149 7.35 1.39 -10.74
N ILE A 150 7.39 1.45 -9.41
CA ILE A 150 6.92 0.37 -8.53
C ILE A 150 5.45 0.05 -8.80
N VAL A 151 4.61 1.08 -8.93
CA VAL A 151 3.18 0.91 -9.21
C VAL A 151 2.98 0.32 -10.61
N VAL A 152 3.67 0.86 -11.62
CA VAL A 152 3.61 0.36 -13.00
C VAL A 152 4.10 -1.08 -13.08
N GLU A 153 5.20 -1.44 -12.42
CA GLU A 153 5.74 -2.80 -12.41
C GLU A 153 4.73 -3.79 -11.79
N ARG A 154 4.14 -3.43 -10.63
CA ARG A 154 3.10 -4.27 -10.00
C ARG A 154 1.85 -4.40 -10.86
N LEU A 155 1.53 -3.42 -11.71
CA LEU A 155 0.41 -3.49 -12.67
C LEU A 155 0.77 -4.24 -13.96
N ALA A 156 2.01 -4.13 -14.43
CA ALA A 156 2.51 -4.69 -15.69
C ALA A 156 2.76 -6.21 -15.61
N ARG A 157 2.93 -6.78 -14.42
CA ARG A 157 2.99 -8.24 -14.22
C ARG A 157 1.72 -8.99 -14.63
N ARG A 158 0.62 -8.30 -14.98
CA ARG A 158 -0.59 -8.89 -15.56
C ARG A 158 -0.36 -9.30 -17.02
N VAL A 159 -0.42 -10.60 -17.30
CA VAL A 159 -0.18 -11.18 -18.64
C VAL A 159 -1.40 -10.95 -19.55
N PRO A 160 -1.24 -10.49 -20.81
CA PRO A 160 -2.37 -9.92 -21.55
C PRO A 160 -3.51 -10.85 -21.93
N ASN A 161 -3.34 -12.17 -22.10
CA ASN A 161 -4.30 -12.88 -22.99
C ASN A 161 -4.91 -14.24 -22.55
N VAL A 162 -4.70 -14.81 -21.36
CA VAL A 162 -5.31 -16.16 -21.08
C VAL A 162 -5.84 -16.38 -19.66
N VAL A 163 -5.38 -15.64 -18.63
CA VAL A 163 -5.69 -16.02 -17.22
C VAL A 163 -6.12 -14.81 -16.38
N MET A 164 -7.00 -13.98 -16.93
CA MET A 164 -7.42 -12.73 -16.28
C MET A 164 -8.10 -12.97 -14.93
N ALA A 165 -9.00 -13.96 -14.82
CA ALA A 165 -9.76 -14.20 -13.59
C ALA A 165 -8.89 -14.59 -12.39
N LEU A 166 -8.00 -15.60 -12.53
CA LEU A 166 -7.11 -16.00 -11.44
C LEU A 166 -6.06 -14.92 -11.12
N GLN A 167 -5.63 -14.13 -12.11
CA GLN A 167 -4.75 -12.97 -11.82
C GLN A 167 -5.45 -11.87 -11.05
N LEU A 168 -6.73 -11.61 -11.31
CA LEU A 168 -7.53 -10.65 -10.55
C LEU A 168 -7.72 -11.13 -9.11
N ILE A 169 -8.16 -12.38 -8.93
CA ILE A 169 -8.32 -13.01 -7.61
C ILE A 169 -6.98 -13.06 -6.87
N GLY A 170 -5.90 -13.37 -7.56
CA GLY A 170 -4.55 -13.41 -7.00
C GLY A 170 -4.00 -12.04 -6.61
N THR A 171 -4.34 -10.99 -7.37
CA THR A 171 -4.00 -9.61 -6.97
C THR A 171 -4.71 -9.27 -5.67
N GLU A 172 -5.99 -9.62 -5.56
CA GLU A 172 -6.77 -9.38 -4.37
C GLU A 172 -6.17 -10.08 -3.14
N GLN A 173 -5.70 -11.33 -3.32
CA GLN A 173 -4.98 -12.06 -2.27
C GLN A 173 -3.71 -11.31 -1.83
N LYS A 174 -2.94 -10.80 -2.80
CA LYS A 174 -1.73 -10.03 -2.49
C LYS A 174 -2.05 -8.71 -1.78
N CYS A 175 -3.15 -8.05 -2.14
CA CYS A 175 -3.65 -6.86 -1.42
C CYS A 175 -4.00 -7.19 0.02
N ALA A 176 -4.76 -8.26 0.26
CA ALA A 176 -5.11 -8.73 1.59
C ALA A 176 -3.87 -9.04 2.43
N LEU A 177 -2.92 -9.79 1.87
CA LEU A 177 -1.66 -10.14 2.55
C LEU A 177 -0.79 -8.91 2.84
N ALA A 178 -0.69 -7.96 1.91
CA ALA A 178 0.04 -6.72 2.14
C ALA A 178 -0.61 -5.88 3.25
N ALA A 179 -1.95 -5.80 3.29
CA ALA A 179 -2.67 -5.13 4.37
C ALA A 179 -2.45 -5.80 5.73
N ARG A 180 -2.41 -7.15 5.78
CA ARG A 180 -2.06 -7.90 6.99
C ARG A 180 -0.62 -7.65 7.43
N ARG A 181 0.34 -7.61 6.51
CA ARG A 181 1.74 -7.22 6.81
C ARG A 181 1.81 -5.80 7.35
N LEU A 182 1.07 -4.86 6.78
CA LEU A 182 0.99 -3.49 7.29
C LEU A 182 0.43 -3.46 8.71
N LYS A 183 -0.61 -4.24 9.00
CA LYS A 183 -1.18 -4.39 10.35
C LYS A 183 -0.13 -4.87 11.35
N THR A 184 0.79 -5.75 10.95
CA THR A 184 1.91 -6.18 11.81
C THR A 184 3.04 -5.16 11.92
N LEU A 185 3.35 -4.45 10.82
CA LEU A 185 4.46 -3.50 10.74
C LEU A 185 4.15 -2.18 11.48
N ASP A 186 2.94 -1.67 11.29
CA ASP A 186 2.46 -0.45 11.94
C ASP A 186 0.92 -0.51 12.12
N PRO A 187 0.44 -1.10 13.24
CA PRO A 187 -0.99 -1.30 13.49
C PRO A 187 -1.80 -0.01 13.49
N LYS A 188 -1.20 1.09 13.95
CA LYS A 188 -1.86 2.39 14.02
C LYS A 188 -2.05 2.97 12.61
N TYR A 189 -1.08 2.81 11.71
CA TYR A 189 -1.19 3.33 10.33
C TYR A 189 -2.16 2.48 9.53
N TYR A 190 -2.12 1.16 9.73
CA TYR A 190 -3.13 0.25 9.22
C TYR A 190 -4.55 0.71 9.62
N ALA A 191 -4.78 1.05 10.90
CA ALA A 191 -6.08 1.54 11.36
C ALA A 191 -6.50 2.84 10.67
N THR A 192 -5.57 3.78 10.45
CA THR A 192 -5.83 5.01 9.70
C THR A 192 -6.25 4.73 8.26
N LEU A 193 -5.54 3.84 7.56
CA LEU A 193 -5.88 3.47 6.18
C LEU A 193 -7.18 2.66 6.09
N TYR A 194 -7.44 1.79 7.06
CA TYR A 194 -8.66 1.00 7.13
C TYR A 194 -9.88 1.91 7.30
N ALA A 195 -9.80 2.91 8.18
CA ALA A 195 -10.86 3.91 8.34
C ALA A 195 -11.08 4.74 7.06
N ALA A 196 -10.02 5.02 6.31
CA ALA A 196 -10.08 5.70 5.02
C ALA A 196 -10.49 4.78 3.85
N GLN A 197 -10.64 3.46 4.08
CA GLN A 197 -10.90 2.45 3.05
C GLN A 197 -9.79 2.37 1.99
N LEU A 198 -8.52 2.48 2.40
CA LEU A 198 -7.36 2.53 1.52
C LEU A 198 -6.36 1.40 1.78
N GLU A 199 -6.53 0.60 2.84
CA GLU A 199 -5.52 -0.33 3.31
C GLU A 199 -5.17 -1.40 2.28
N MET A 200 -6.13 -1.84 1.46
CA MET A 200 -5.89 -2.85 0.42
C MET A 200 -5.02 -2.30 -0.72
N LEU A 201 -5.01 -0.98 -0.95
CA LEU A 201 -4.18 -0.34 -1.98
C LEU A 201 -2.71 -0.23 -1.58
N TYR A 202 -2.38 -0.45 -0.30
CA TYR A 202 -1.01 -0.44 0.21
C TYR A 202 -0.10 -1.37 -0.60
N TYR A 203 -0.64 -2.49 -1.11
CA TYR A 203 0.12 -3.39 -1.99
C TYR A 203 0.77 -2.67 -3.16
N PHE A 204 0.21 -1.62 -3.73
CA PHE A 204 0.82 -1.01 -4.93
C PHE A 204 2.11 -0.24 -4.64
N PHE A 205 2.38 0.13 -3.39
CA PHE A 205 3.55 0.91 -2.99
C PHE A 205 4.15 0.45 -1.64
N GLU A 206 3.81 -0.78 -1.23
CA GLU A 206 4.37 -1.51 -0.09
C GLU A 206 5.90 -1.48 -0.01
N PRO A 207 6.70 -1.71 -1.09
CA PRO A 207 8.14 -1.84 -0.93
C PRO A 207 8.74 -0.49 -0.53
N PHE A 208 8.29 0.60 -1.14
CA PHE A 208 8.68 1.96 -0.75
C PHE A 208 8.25 2.30 0.68
N LEU A 209 6.96 2.12 1.00
CA LEU A 209 6.45 2.60 2.28
C LEU A 209 6.90 1.72 3.46
N SER A 210 7.04 0.41 3.27
CA SER A 210 7.58 -0.47 4.31
C SER A 210 9.03 -0.13 4.66
N GLU A 211 9.86 0.21 3.68
CA GLU A 211 11.22 0.68 3.91
C GLU A 211 11.22 2.02 4.64
N LEU A 212 10.37 2.96 4.22
CA LEU A 212 10.24 4.26 4.86
C LEU A 212 9.80 4.12 6.32
N ILE A 213 8.78 3.29 6.60
CA ILE A 213 8.33 2.98 7.97
C ILE A 213 9.47 2.39 8.80
N LYS A 214 10.20 1.40 8.27
CA LYS A 214 11.33 0.78 8.98
C LYS A 214 12.43 1.79 9.27
N LYS A 215 12.82 2.62 8.30
CA LYS A 215 13.86 3.65 8.48
C LYS A 215 13.46 4.67 9.54
N VAL A 216 12.18 5.08 9.57
CA VAL A 216 11.64 5.97 10.62
C VAL A 216 11.65 5.28 11.99
N GLN A 217 11.17 4.04 12.09
CA GLN A 217 11.16 3.26 13.34
C GLN A 217 12.58 3.00 13.89
N LEU A 218 13.56 2.77 13.00
CA LEU A 218 14.96 2.59 13.36
C LEU A 218 15.67 3.91 13.73
N GLY A 219 15.01 5.06 13.56
CA GLY A 219 15.56 6.37 13.89
C GLY A 219 16.65 6.84 12.93
N PHE A 220 16.71 6.30 11.70
CA PHE A 220 17.65 6.80 10.67
C PHE A 220 17.39 8.26 10.32
N TYR A 221 16.15 8.70 10.48
CA TYR A 221 15.78 10.09 10.26
C TYR A 221 15.67 10.81 11.59
N LYS A 222 16.61 11.73 11.82
CA LYS A 222 16.62 12.62 12.99
C LYS A 222 15.53 13.69 12.91
N ASP A 223 15.21 14.15 11.70
CA ASP A 223 14.22 15.18 11.45
C ASP A 223 13.56 14.99 10.07
N PHE A 224 12.42 15.64 9.86
CA PHE A 224 11.68 15.59 8.59
C PHE A 224 12.48 16.11 7.39
N ASP A 225 13.39 17.06 7.60
CA ASP A 225 14.31 17.54 6.56
C ASP A 225 15.28 16.45 6.09
N ALA A 226 15.62 15.48 6.95
CA ALA A 226 16.47 14.35 6.58
C ALA A 226 15.71 13.36 5.69
N ILE A 227 14.42 13.14 5.96
CA ILE A 227 13.53 12.35 5.09
C ILE A 227 13.44 13.03 3.72
N TYR A 228 13.15 14.33 3.68
CA TYR A 228 13.03 15.09 2.44
C TYR A 228 14.32 15.09 1.61
N LYS A 229 15.48 15.32 2.23
CA LYS A 229 16.78 15.34 1.53
C LYS A 229 17.16 13.97 0.97
N ASP A 230 16.96 12.90 1.74
CA ASP A 230 17.26 11.53 1.30
C ASP A 230 16.41 11.16 0.07
N LEU A 231 15.10 11.43 0.14
CA LEU A 231 14.18 11.13 -0.95
C LEU A 231 14.46 11.98 -2.20
N LYS A 232 14.79 13.26 -2.03
CA LYS A 232 15.18 14.14 -3.15
C LYS A 232 16.52 13.75 -3.77
N SER A 233 17.48 13.24 -2.99
CA SER A 233 18.74 12.73 -3.56
C SER A 233 18.55 11.44 -4.35
N THR A 234 17.50 10.68 -4.07
CA THR A 234 17.19 9.42 -4.77
C THR A 234 16.46 9.66 -6.11
N GLU A 235 15.90 10.84 -6.35
CA GLU A 235 15.29 11.22 -7.65
C GLU A 235 16.31 11.66 -8.71
N HIS A 236 17.57 11.87 -8.34
CA HIS A 236 18.64 12.37 -9.24
C HIS A 236 19.62 11.28 -9.72
N VAL A 237 19.30 10.00 -9.52
CA VAL A 237 20.03 8.86 -10.08
C VAL A 237 19.14 8.16 -11.09
#